data_AF-A0A9D1IZU8-F1
#
_entry.id   AF-A0A9D1IZU8-F1
#
_cell.length_a   1.000
_cell.length_b   1.000
_cell.length_c   1.000
_cell.angle_alpha   90.00
_cell.angle_beta   90.00
_cell.angle_gamma   90.00
#
_symmetry.space_group_name_H-M   'P 1'
#
loop_
_entity.id
_entity.type
_entity.pdbx_description
1 polymer ?
#
loop_
_entity_poly.entity_id
_entity_poly.type
_entity_poly.pdbx_seq_one_letter_code
_entity_poly.pdbx_strand_id
1 'polypeptide(L)'
;MSRKKRYEDDDGRVVARMNVEGMPWYAERGENVPEQTEQSGGPEPMTKEESRAFAWGAVKAALLVTAVFSVGAVLFILFCTEIWFR
;
A
#
# COMPACT_ATOMS: atom_id res chain seq x y z
N MET A 1 1.63 -5.09 -6.93
CA MET A 1 0.67 -6.20 -7.13
C MET A 1 1.37 -7.49 -6.75
N SER A 2 1.00 -8.10 -5.62
CA SER A 2 1.58 -9.38 -5.19
C SER A 2 1.06 -10.48 -6.13
N ARG A 3 1.96 -11.16 -6.86
CA ARG A 3 1.59 -12.38 -7.60
C ARG A 3 1.26 -13.43 -6.54
N LYS A 4 -0.02 -13.84 -6.49
CA LYS A 4 -0.40 -15.05 -5.78
C LYS A 4 0.44 -16.21 -6.35
N LYS A 5 1.14 -16.94 -5.48
CA LYS A 5 1.85 -18.15 -5.87
C LYS A 5 0.80 -19.17 -6.29
N ARG A 6 0.76 -19.49 -7.58
CA ARG A 6 -0.03 -20.59 -8.11
C ARG A 6 0.85 -21.83 -8.01
N TYR A 7 0.43 -22.80 -7.20
CA TYR A 7 1.09 -24.09 -7.08
C TYR A 7 0.49 -24.99 -8.17
N GLU A 8 1.32 -25.63 -9.00
CA GLU A 8 0.84 -26.45 -10.14
C GLU A 8 0.21 -27.77 -9.69
N ASP A 9 0.54 -28.16 -8.46
CA ASP A 9 0.20 -29.34 -7.71
C ASP A 9 -1.03 -29.15 -6.81
N ASP A 10 -1.65 -27.96 -6.85
CA ASP A 10 -2.92 -27.68 -6.19
C ASP A 10 -4.10 -27.96 -7.14
N ASP A 11 -4.73 -29.12 -6.97
CA ASP A 11 -5.92 -29.55 -7.70
C ASP A 11 -7.18 -28.70 -7.37
N GLY A 12 -7.07 -27.69 -6.51
CA GLY A 12 -8.18 -26.84 -6.07
C GLY A 12 -9.20 -27.59 -5.20
N ARG A 13 -8.85 -28.80 -4.74
CA ARG A 13 -9.70 -29.62 -3.88
C ARG A 13 -9.52 -29.19 -2.44
N VAL A 14 -10.63 -28.92 -1.75
CA VAL A 14 -10.62 -28.66 -0.32
C VAL A 14 -10.40 -29.98 0.41
N VAL A 15 -9.18 -30.19 0.94
CA VAL A 15 -8.83 -31.40 1.72
C VAL A 15 -9.51 -31.39 3.09
N ALA A 16 -9.65 -30.22 3.71
CA ALA A 16 -10.35 -30.02 4.96
C ALA A 16 -10.99 -28.63 5.00
N ARG A 17 -12.28 -28.55 5.34
CA ARG A 17 -12.97 -27.26 5.53
C ARG A 17 -12.53 -26.66 6.87
N MET A 18 -11.75 -25.59 6.83
CA MET A 18 -11.28 -24.88 8.02
C MET A 18 -12.16 -23.68 8.41
N ASN A 19 -13.28 -23.46 7.71
CA ASN A 19 -14.26 -22.44 8.06
C ASN A 19 -15.14 -22.92 9.22
N VAL A 20 -14.69 -22.68 10.45
CA VAL A 20 -15.32 -23.16 11.69
C VAL A 20 -15.92 -21.98 12.44
N GLU A 21 -17.18 -22.10 12.86
CA GLU A 21 -17.88 -21.07 13.62
C GLU A 21 -17.11 -20.70 14.90
N GLY A 22 -16.99 -19.39 15.16
CA GLY A 22 -16.26 -18.85 16.31
C GLY A 22 -14.75 -18.66 16.12
N MET A 23 -14.17 -19.08 14.99
CA MET A 23 -12.77 -18.80 14.69
C MET A 23 -12.58 -17.37 14.12
N PRO A 24 -11.42 -16.71 14.34
CA PRO A 24 -11.16 -15.36 13.82
C PRO A 24 -11.24 -15.23 12.29
N TRP A 25 -11.13 -16.35 11.57
CA TRP A 25 -11.20 -16.43 10.12
C TRP A 25 -12.55 -16.99 9.62
N TYR A 26 -13.53 -17.15 10.50
CA TYR A 26 -14.87 -17.62 10.14
C TYR A 26 -15.56 -16.64 9.19
N ALA A 27 -16.12 -17.16 8.11
CA ALA A 27 -16.96 -16.41 7.19
C ALA A 27 -18.32 -17.10 7.05
N GLU A 28 -19.40 -16.35 7.22
CA GLU A 28 -20.79 -16.80 7.04
C GLU A 28 -21.13 -16.93 5.55
N ARG A 29 -20.40 -17.80 4.84
CA ARG A 29 -20.62 -18.10 3.42
C ARG A 29 -21.38 -19.42 3.31
N GLY A 30 -22.57 -19.37 2.71
CA GLY A 30 -23.46 -20.52 2.55
C GLY A 30 -22.77 -21.73 1.88
N GLU A 31 -23.15 -22.92 2.34
CA GLU A 31 -22.47 -24.22 2.11
C GLU A 31 -22.30 -24.63 0.62
N ASN A 32 -22.98 -23.96 -0.30
CA ASN A 32 -23.09 -24.31 -1.72
C ASN A 32 -22.45 -23.31 -2.71
N VAL A 33 -21.67 -22.34 -2.24
CA VAL A 33 -20.99 -21.38 -3.13
C VAL A 33 -19.58 -21.90 -3.46
N PRO A 34 -19.22 -22.15 -4.74
CA PRO A 34 -17.85 -22.51 -5.10
C PRO A 34 -16.91 -21.40 -4.63
N GLU A 35 -15.81 -21.79 -3.98
CA GLU A 35 -14.82 -20.89 -3.37
C GLU A 35 -13.99 -20.18 -4.46
N GLN A 36 -14.64 -19.34 -5.26
CA GLN A 36 -13.97 -18.40 -6.13
C GLN A 36 -13.53 -17.21 -5.29
N THR A 37 -12.26 -17.28 -4.87
CA THR A 37 -11.35 -16.13 -4.73
C THR A 37 -11.93 -14.88 -4.06
N GLU A 38 -12.01 -14.89 -2.73
CA GLU A 38 -12.07 -13.65 -1.96
C GLU A 38 -10.99 -13.79 -0.87
N GLN A 39 -9.84 -13.14 -0.83
CA GLN A 39 -9.45 -11.79 -1.28
C GLN A 39 -10.37 -10.66 -0.84
N SER A 40 -11.17 -10.87 0.21
CA SER A 40 -11.88 -9.81 0.93
C SER A 40 -11.18 -9.61 2.27
N GLY A 41 -10.32 -8.59 2.34
CA GLY A 41 -9.45 -8.28 3.47
C GLY A 41 -8.23 -7.44 3.10
N GLY A 42 -8.02 -7.18 1.80
CA GLY A 42 -7.14 -6.10 1.35
C GLY A 42 -7.89 -4.77 1.36
N PRO A 43 -7.19 -3.63 1.53
CA PRO A 43 -7.81 -2.31 1.41
C PRO A 43 -8.60 -2.23 0.11
N GLU A 44 -9.83 -1.71 0.20
CA GLU A 44 -10.73 -1.47 -0.92
C GLU A 44 -9.91 -1.02 -2.15
N PRO A 45 -10.00 -1.69 -3.30
CA PRO A 45 -9.21 -1.31 -4.47
C PRO A 45 -9.60 0.11 -4.88
N MET A 46 -8.77 1.08 -4.47
CA MET A 46 -8.99 2.49 -4.77
C MET A 46 -9.18 2.67 -6.28
N THR A 47 -10.20 3.44 -6.64
CA THR A 47 -10.45 3.75 -8.04
C THR A 47 -9.24 4.48 -8.61
N LYS A 48 -8.93 4.28 -9.90
CA LYS A 48 -7.75 4.92 -10.56
C LYS A 48 -7.73 6.45 -10.37
N GLU A 49 -8.91 7.05 -10.23
CA GLU A 49 -9.08 8.49 -10.01
C GLU A 49 -8.69 8.91 -8.59
N GLU A 50 -9.12 8.17 -7.57
CA GLU A 50 -8.78 8.41 -6.17
C GLU A 50 -7.29 8.19 -5.90
N SER A 51 -6.72 7.17 -6.55
CA SER A 51 -5.28 6.88 -6.48
C SER A 51 -4.44 8.04 -7.03
N ARG A 52 -4.89 8.69 -8.11
CA ARG A 52 -4.20 9.84 -8.70
C ARG A 52 -4.32 11.06 -7.78
N ALA A 53 -5.49 11.33 -7.21
CA ALA A 53 -5.68 12.43 -6.27
C ALA A 53 -4.75 12.28 -5.05
N PHE A 54 -4.64 11.07 -4.49
CA PHE A 54 -3.73 10.79 -3.38
C PHE A 54 -2.26 10.95 -3.78
N ALA A 55 -1.87 10.45 -4.96
CA ALA A 55 -0.51 10.61 -5.47
C ALA A 55 -0.12 12.10 -5.64
N TRP A 56 -1.03 12.94 -6.17
CA TRP A 56 -0.79 14.38 -6.26
C TRP A 56 -0.62 15.05 -4.89
N GLY A 57 -1.37 14.61 -3.88
CA GLY A 57 -1.20 15.04 -2.50
C GLY A 57 0.19 14.69 -1.96
N ALA A 58 0.61 13.43 -2.14
CA ALA A 58 1.92 12.96 -1.71
C ALA A 58 3.07 13.71 -2.41
N VAL A 59 2.96 13.96 -3.71
CA VAL A 59 3.95 14.72 -4.47
C VAL A 59 4.07 16.16 -3.95
N LYS A 60 2.95 16.83 -3.69
CA LYS A 60 2.97 18.19 -3.13
C LYS A 60 3.62 18.23 -1.74
N ALA A 61 3.33 17.25 -0.90
CA ALA A 61 3.98 17.14 0.41
C ALA A 61 5.50 16.93 0.30
N ALA A 62 5.93 16.01 -0.57
CA ALA A 62 7.35 15.77 -0.82
C ALA A 62 8.08 17.00 -1.37
N LEU A 63 7.42 17.76 -2.26
CA LEU A 63 7.95 19.01 -2.81
C LEU A 63 8.12 20.06 -1.70
N LEU A 64 7.14 20.20 -0.79
CA LEU A 64 7.23 21.14 0.33
C LEU A 64 8.45 20.81 1.22
N VAL A 65 8.59 19.54 1.60
CA VAL A 65 9.73 19.09 2.43
C VAL A 65 11.05 19.41 1.73
N THR A 66 11.17 19.07 0.45
CA THR A 66 12.37 19.36 -0.35
C THR A 66 12.67 20.85 -0.40
N ALA A 67 11.65 21.70 -0.56
CA ALA A 67 11.80 23.15 -0.59
C ALA A 67 12.36 23.71 0.72
N VAL A 68 11.89 23.23 1.87
CA VAL A 68 12.39 23.66 3.19
C VAL A 68 13.88 23.32 3.34
N PHE A 69 14.28 22.09 3.02
CA PHE A 69 15.68 21.69 3.08
C PHE A 69 16.55 22.46 2.08
N SER A 70 16.03 22.72 0.88
CA SER A 70 16.75 23.51 -0.14
C SER A 70 17.00 24.93 0.33
N VAL A 71 16.01 25.58 0.94
CA VAL A 71 16.17 26.92 1.53
C VAL A 71 17.22 26.91 2.63
N GLY A 72 17.16 25.94 3.54
CA GLY A 72 18.16 25.78 4.60
C GLY A 72 19.58 25.60 4.05
N ALA A 73 19.73 24.76 3.01
CA ALA A 73 21.02 24.54 2.36
C ALA A 73 21.55 25.80 1.67
N VAL A 74 20.70 26.55 0.96
CA VAL A 74 21.08 27.82 0.32
C VAL A 74 21.52 28.84 1.37
N LEU A 75 20.76 29.00 2.46
CA LEU A 75 21.13 29.91 3.55
C LEU A 75 22.46 29.50 4.20
N PHE A 76 22.68 28.21 4.39
CA PHE A 76 23.94 27.69 4.92
C PHE A 76 25.12 27.97 3.99
N ILE A 77 24.96 27.72 2.69
CA ILE A 77 26.00 28.01 1.69
C ILE A 77 26.31 29.51 1.66
N LEU A 78 25.29 30.38 1.63
CA LEU A 78 25.48 31.83 1.67
C LEU A 78 26.19 32.27 2.94
N PHE A 79 25.85 31.69 4.08
CA PHE A 79 26.56 31.94 5.35
C PHE A 79 28.03 31.56 5.25
N CYS A 80 28.33 30.38 4.71
CA CYS A 80 29.70 29.94 4.51
C CYS A 80 30.48 30.89 3.60
N THR A 81 29.91 31.31 2.47
CA THR A 81 30.62 32.15 1.49
C THR A 81 30.80 33.60 1.93
N GLU A 82 29.78 34.21 2.54
CA GLU A 82 29.80 35.66 2.85
C GLU A 82 30.30 35.99 4.24
N ILE A 83 30.19 35.08 5.20
CA ILE A 83 30.49 35.35 6.61
C ILE A 83 31.68 34.52 7.09
N TRP A 84 31.77 33.24 6.70
CA TRP A 84 32.82 32.35 7.20
C TRP A 84 34.11 32.38 6.36
N PHE A 85 34.00 32.35 5.03
CA PHE A 85 35.16 32.29 4.12
C PHE A 85 35.63 33.65 3.59
N ARG A 86 35.12 34.73 4.17
CA ARG A 86 35.49 36.11 3.87
C ARG A 86 36.45 36.63 4.93
#